data_AF-A0A3S4KF19-F1
#
_entry.id   AF-A0A3S4KF19-F1
#
_cell.length_a   1.000
_cell.length_b   1.000
_cell.length_c   1.000
_cell.angle_alpha   90.00
_cell.angle_beta   90.00
_cell.angle_gamma   90.00
#
_symmetry.space_group_name_H-M   'P 1'
#
loop_
_entity.id
_entity.type
_entity.pdbx_description
1 polymer ?
#
loop_
_entity_poly.entity_id
_entity_poly.type
_entity_poly.pdbx_seq_one_letter_code
_entity_poly.pdbx_strand_id
1 'polypeptide(L)'
;MSQHNEKNPHQHQSPLHDSSEAKPGMDSLAPEDGSHRPAAEPTPPGAQPTAPGSLKAPDTRNEKLNSLEDVRKGSENYALTTNQGVRIADDQNSLRAGSRGPTLLEDFILREKITHFDHERIPERIVHARGSAAHGYFQPI
;
A
#
# COMPACT_ATOMS: atom_id res chain seq x y z
N MET A 1 -12.13 16.58 41.11
CA MET A 1 -13.01 16.58 39.92
C MET A 1 -12.12 16.79 38.70
N SER A 2 -11.68 15.72 38.07
CA SER A 2 -10.81 15.79 36.88
C SER A 2 -11.72 15.91 35.65
N GLN A 3 -11.69 17.06 34.99
CA GLN A 3 -12.47 17.28 33.77
C GLN A 3 -11.87 16.39 32.67
N HIS A 4 -12.61 15.35 32.27
CA HIS A 4 -12.35 14.63 31.04
C HIS A 4 -12.64 15.59 29.88
N ASN A 5 -11.57 16.13 29.29
CA ASN A 5 -11.67 16.87 28.04
C ASN A 5 -11.91 15.86 26.91
N GLU A 6 -13.18 15.60 26.58
CA GLU A 6 -13.54 14.80 25.41
C GLU A 6 -13.01 15.51 24.15
N LYS A 7 -11.90 14.99 23.60
CA LYS A 7 -11.36 15.49 22.32
C LYS A 7 -12.42 15.26 21.23
N ASN A 8 -12.72 16.30 20.46
CA ASN A 8 -13.59 16.19 19.28
C ASN A 8 -13.00 15.16 18.29
N PRO A 9 -13.71 14.07 17.95
CA PRO A 9 -13.17 12.96 17.17
C PRO A 9 -12.85 13.30 15.70
N HIS A 10 -13.25 14.48 15.22
CA HIS A 10 -13.07 14.89 13.83
C HIS A 10 -11.96 15.92 13.61
N GLN A 11 -11.05 16.07 14.56
CA GLN A 11 -9.93 17.02 14.48
C GLN A 11 -8.59 16.29 14.45
N HIS A 12 -8.37 15.49 13.40
CA HIS A 12 -7.07 14.89 13.13
C HIS A 12 -6.08 15.95 12.63
N GLN A 13 -4.85 15.91 13.13
CA GLN A 13 -3.74 16.74 12.67
C GLN A 13 -2.69 15.85 12.00
N SER A 14 -1.92 16.40 11.07
CA SER A 14 -0.77 15.69 10.50
C SER A 14 0.20 15.31 11.63
N PRO A 15 0.84 14.13 11.62
CA PRO A 15 1.94 13.84 12.53
C PRO A 15 3.25 14.57 12.14
N LEU A 16 3.37 15.02 10.88
CA LEU A 16 4.58 15.61 10.32
C LEU A 16 4.36 17.08 9.95
N HIS A 17 5.21 17.96 10.48
CA HIS A 17 5.17 19.41 10.26
C HIS A 17 6.55 20.02 9.98
N ASP A 18 7.58 19.19 9.86
CA ASP A 18 8.97 19.60 9.70
C ASP A 18 9.75 18.63 8.80
N SER A 19 11.07 18.82 8.75
CA SER A 19 11.99 18.01 7.93
C SER A 19 11.97 16.49 8.19
N SER A 20 11.30 16.01 9.23
CA SER A 20 11.12 14.58 9.49
C SER A 20 10.36 13.88 8.36
N GLU A 21 9.54 14.60 7.59
CA GLU A 21 8.90 14.07 6.37
C GLU A 21 9.91 13.63 5.29
N ALA A 22 11.12 14.17 5.31
CA ALA A 22 12.20 13.87 4.37
C ALA A 22 13.23 12.89 4.94
N LYS A 23 12.93 12.25 6.08
CA LYS A 23 13.84 11.35 6.80
C LYS A 23 13.20 9.97 6.97
N PRO A 24 14.02 8.91 7.12
CA PRO A 24 13.54 7.61 7.58
C PRO A 24 12.96 7.66 8.99
N GLY A 25 12.24 6.61 9.38
CA GLY A 25 11.73 6.46 10.76
C GLY A 25 10.46 7.26 11.05
N MET A 26 9.60 7.46 10.03
CA MET A 26 8.25 8.00 10.24
C MET A 26 7.32 7.03 10.99
N ASP A 27 7.70 5.75 11.07
CA ASP A 27 7.02 4.69 11.81
C ASP A 27 5.50 4.63 11.56
N SER A 28 4.68 4.57 12.61
CA SER A 28 3.22 4.44 12.48
C SER A 28 2.59 5.78 12.09
N LEU A 29 1.99 5.83 10.89
CA LEU A 29 1.24 6.99 10.38
C LEU A 29 -0.28 6.82 10.41
N ALA A 30 -0.77 5.66 10.86
CA ALA A 30 -2.21 5.40 10.97
C ALA A 30 -2.84 6.24 12.09
N PRO A 31 -4.08 6.75 11.92
CA PRO A 31 -4.79 7.42 13.00
C PRO A 31 -5.07 6.43 14.15
N GLU A 32 -4.98 6.93 15.39
CA GLU A 32 -5.15 6.12 16.61
C GLU A 32 -6.53 5.46 16.71
N ASP A 33 -7.55 6.07 16.09
CA ASP A 33 -8.93 5.57 16.09
C ASP A 33 -9.15 4.39 15.13
N GLY A 34 -8.14 4.00 14.35
CA GLY A 34 -8.23 2.90 13.39
C GLY A 34 -9.12 3.17 12.17
N SER A 35 -9.61 4.40 11.99
CA SER A 35 -10.57 4.78 10.93
C SER A 35 -10.07 4.54 9.49
N HIS A 36 -8.77 4.35 9.31
CA HIS A 36 -8.15 4.00 8.04
C HIS A 36 -8.52 2.58 7.54
N ARG A 37 -8.95 1.67 8.44
CA ARG A 37 -9.22 0.26 8.11
C ARG A 37 -10.70 0.07 7.76
N PRO A 38 -11.04 -0.39 6.54
CA PRO A 38 -12.41 -0.78 6.23
C PRO A 38 -12.76 -2.09 6.96
N ALA A 39 -14.01 -2.21 7.42
CA ALA A 39 -14.52 -3.46 7.98
C ALA A 39 -14.55 -4.57 6.92
N ALA A 40 -14.14 -5.79 7.31
CA ALA A 40 -14.10 -6.98 6.44
C ALA A 40 -15.47 -7.69 6.35
N GLU A 41 -16.51 -6.92 6.09
CA GLU A 41 -17.90 -7.35 6.01
C GLU A 41 -18.64 -6.62 4.88
N PRO A 42 -19.79 -7.13 4.41
CA PRO A 42 -20.58 -6.44 3.38
C PRO A 42 -21.06 -5.07 3.86
N THR A 43 -20.74 -4.01 3.11
CA THR A 43 -21.14 -2.63 3.40
C THR A 43 -21.68 -1.94 2.15
N PRO A 44 -22.66 -1.03 2.25
CA PRO A 44 -23.21 -0.34 1.09
C PRO A 44 -22.17 0.62 0.45
N PRO A 45 -22.37 1.01 -0.83
CA PRO A 45 -21.49 1.95 -1.51
C PRO A 45 -21.37 3.27 -0.73
N GLY A 46 -20.13 3.75 -0.57
CA GLY A 46 -19.83 5.00 0.13
C GLY A 46 -19.80 4.91 1.66
N ALA A 47 -20.19 3.78 2.26
CA ALA A 47 -20.15 3.64 3.73
C ALA A 47 -18.73 3.42 4.27
N GLN A 48 -17.87 2.78 3.50
CA GLN A 48 -16.48 2.46 3.86
C GLN A 48 -15.57 2.60 2.63
N PRO A 49 -14.26 2.81 2.82
CA PRO A 49 -13.28 2.69 1.74
C PRO A 49 -13.36 1.32 1.07
N THR A 50 -13.12 1.27 -0.25
CA THR A 50 -12.95 0.00 -0.96
C THR A 50 -11.62 -0.64 -0.59
N ALA A 51 -11.53 -1.97 -0.68
CA ALA A 51 -10.31 -2.72 -0.36
C ALA A 51 -10.12 -3.91 -1.31
N PRO A 52 -8.90 -4.48 -1.42
CA PRO A 52 -8.66 -5.74 -2.12
C PRO A 52 -9.63 -6.84 -1.66
N GLY A 53 -10.12 -7.66 -2.59
CA GLY A 53 -11.13 -8.68 -2.30
C GLY A 53 -10.73 -9.66 -1.19
N SER A 54 -9.45 -10.04 -1.12
CA SER A 54 -8.92 -10.92 -0.06
C SER A 54 -8.91 -10.28 1.34
N LEU A 55 -8.95 -8.94 1.43
CA LEU A 55 -9.04 -8.22 2.70
C LEU A 55 -10.51 -7.88 3.04
N LYS A 56 -11.31 -7.49 2.04
CA LYS A 56 -12.71 -7.09 2.24
C LYS A 56 -13.65 -8.27 2.45
N ALA A 57 -13.40 -9.41 1.83
CA ALA A 57 -14.24 -10.60 1.91
C ALA A 57 -13.39 -11.90 1.92
N PRO A 58 -12.58 -12.12 2.98
CA PRO A 58 -11.67 -13.28 3.06
C PRO A 58 -12.39 -14.65 3.08
N ASP A 59 -13.65 -14.65 3.49
CA ASP A 59 -14.50 -15.85 3.57
C ASP A 59 -15.10 -16.24 2.21
N THR A 60 -15.09 -15.33 1.22
CA THR A 60 -15.53 -15.62 -0.14
C THR A 60 -14.44 -16.39 -0.88
N ARG A 61 -14.66 -17.70 -1.08
CA ARG A 61 -13.67 -18.61 -1.64
C ARG A 61 -14.23 -19.48 -2.76
N ASN A 62 -13.34 -19.92 -3.64
CA ASN A 62 -13.55 -20.98 -4.63
C ASN A 62 -12.19 -21.58 -4.98
N GLU A 63 -12.17 -22.68 -5.74
CA GLU A 63 -10.93 -23.37 -6.15
C GLU A 63 -9.91 -22.41 -6.78
N LYS A 64 -10.37 -21.50 -7.64
CA LYS A 64 -9.48 -20.55 -8.32
C LYS A 64 -8.90 -19.50 -7.35
N LEU A 65 -9.68 -18.99 -6.41
CA LEU A 65 -9.21 -18.05 -5.41
C LEU A 65 -8.21 -18.70 -4.45
N ASN A 66 -8.44 -19.96 -4.08
CA ASN A 66 -7.52 -20.73 -3.26
C ASN A 66 -6.20 -20.99 -3.99
N SER A 67 -6.26 -21.31 -5.28
CA SER A 67 -5.07 -21.56 -6.11
C SER A 67 -4.19 -20.33 -6.36
N LEU A 68 -4.59 -19.14 -5.91
CA LEU A 68 -3.81 -17.90 -6.06
C LEU A 68 -3.06 -17.53 -4.77
N GLU A 69 -3.21 -18.32 -3.71
CA GLU A 69 -2.60 -18.02 -2.40
C GLU A 69 -1.07 -18.07 -2.46
N ASP A 70 -0.51 -18.96 -3.28
CA ASP A 70 0.92 -19.11 -3.53
C ASP A 70 1.59 -17.82 -4.05
N VAL A 71 0.86 -17.07 -4.89
CA VAL A 71 1.36 -15.84 -5.51
C VAL A 71 0.92 -14.57 -4.77
N ARG A 72 -0.02 -14.64 -3.82
CA ARG A 72 -0.35 -13.49 -2.97
C ARG A 72 0.88 -13.04 -2.17
N LYS A 73 0.95 -11.73 -1.90
CA LYS A 73 2.01 -11.11 -1.09
C LYS A 73 1.33 -10.23 -0.05
N GLY A 74 1.63 -10.48 1.23
CA GLY A 74 1.23 -9.64 2.34
C GLY A 74 2.14 -8.42 2.48
N SER A 75 1.79 -7.52 3.39
CA SER A 75 2.56 -6.28 3.63
C SER A 75 2.76 -5.98 5.13
N GLU A 76 1.76 -6.28 5.97
CA GLU A 76 1.83 -6.01 7.41
C GLU A 76 3.01 -6.74 8.07
N ASN A 77 3.77 -6.03 8.90
CA ASN A 77 4.94 -6.54 9.62
C ASN A 77 6.12 -7.03 8.75
N TYR A 78 6.16 -6.69 7.46
CA TYR A 78 7.31 -6.91 6.59
C TYR A 78 8.20 -5.66 6.48
N ALA A 79 9.50 -5.86 6.34
CA ALA A 79 10.44 -4.78 6.04
C ALA A 79 10.28 -4.34 4.57
N LEU A 80 10.50 -3.05 4.30
CA LEU A 80 10.67 -2.57 2.94
C LEU A 80 12.01 -3.07 2.38
N THR A 81 11.96 -3.74 1.23
CA THR A 81 13.13 -4.33 0.58
C THR A 81 13.21 -3.98 -0.91
N THR A 82 14.40 -4.14 -1.47
CA THR A 82 14.58 -4.30 -2.91
C THR A 82 13.92 -5.60 -3.40
N ASN A 83 13.80 -5.77 -4.72
CA ASN A 83 13.31 -7.00 -5.34
C ASN A 83 14.23 -8.20 -5.05
N GLN A 84 15.49 -7.95 -4.70
CA GLN A 84 16.46 -8.98 -4.30
C GLN A 84 16.42 -9.27 -2.78
N GLY A 85 15.50 -8.67 -2.03
CA GLY A 85 15.33 -8.90 -0.60
C GLY A 85 16.30 -8.11 0.31
N VAL A 86 17.02 -7.12 -0.22
CA VAL A 86 17.89 -6.24 0.58
C VAL A 86 17.03 -5.20 1.28
N ARG A 87 17.12 -5.10 2.61
CA ARG A 87 16.37 -4.10 3.38
C ARG A 87 16.79 -2.68 3.01
N ILE A 88 15.81 -1.81 2.81
CA ILE A 88 16.01 -0.39 2.49
C ILE A 88 15.97 0.41 3.80
N ALA A 89 17.04 1.15 4.07
CA ALA A 89 17.14 1.99 5.27
C ALA A 89 16.55 3.38 5.08
N ASP A 90 16.77 3.99 3.90
CA ASP A 90 16.23 5.29 3.52
C ASP A 90 15.57 5.18 2.14
N ASP A 91 14.24 5.32 2.11
CA ASP A 91 13.43 5.33 0.88
C ASP A 91 13.00 6.76 0.47
N GLN A 92 13.48 7.78 1.19
CA GLN A 92 13.16 9.20 0.94
C GLN A 92 14.22 9.88 0.07
N ASN A 93 15.46 9.39 0.10
CA ASN A 93 16.61 10.06 -0.50
C ASN A 93 17.37 9.19 -1.50
N SER A 94 17.97 9.83 -2.49
CA SER A 94 18.99 9.23 -3.36
C SER A 94 20.38 9.34 -2.73
N LEU A 95 21.26 8.39 -3.04
CA LEU A 95 22.68 8.49 -2.70
C LEU A 95 23.37 9.58 -3.54
N ARG A 96 24.05 10.52 -2.87
CA ARG A 96 24.67 11.71 -3.48
C ARG A 96 26.06 12.00 -2.91
N ALA A 97 26.90 12.68 -3.69
CA ALA A 97 28.19 13.21 -3.22
C ALA A 97 27.99 14.46 -2.32
N GLY A 98 27.55 14.24 -1.09
CA GLY A 98 27.15 15.30 -0.15
C GLY A 98 25.66 15.67 -0.30
N SER A 99 25.12 16.37 0.70
CA SER A 99 23.67 16.62 0.83
C SER A 99 23.05 17.42 -0.33
N ARG A 100 23.84 18.24 -1.01
CA ARG A 100 23.42 19.02 -2.20
C ARG A 100 24.26 18.70 -3.44
N GLY A 101 24.92 17.55 -3.44
CA GLY A 101 25.74 17.08 -4.55
C GLY A 101 24.95 16.31 -5.61
N PRO A 102 25.62 15.88 -6.70
CA PRO A 102 25.03 15.04 -7.72
C PRO A 102 24.72 13.63 -7.18
N THR A 103 23.70 12.99 -7.75
CA THR A 103 23.35 11.58 -7.49
C THR A 103 24.41 10.64 -8.06
N LEU A 104 24.73 9.58 -7.33
CA LEU A 104 25.73 8.59 -7.73
C LEU A 104 25.08 7.43 -8.49
N LEU A 105 25.76 6.95 -9.55
CA LEU A 105 25.27 5.82 -10.36
C LEU A 105 25.30 4.48 -9.59
N GLU A 106 26.13 4.39 -8.55
CA GLU A 106 26.22 3.21 -7.68
C GLU A 106 24.96 2.99 -6.82
N ASP A 107 24.02 3.95 -6.78
CA ASP A 107 22.73 3.81 -6.13
C ASP A 107 21.84 2.78 -6.86
N PHE A 108 22.02 1.51 -6.51
CA PHE A 108 21.25 0.42 -7.11
C PHE A 108 19.81 0.38 -6.62
N ILE A 109 19.51 0.90 -5.43
CA ILE A 109 18.14 0.95 -4.88
C ILE A 109 17.30 1.91 -5.70
N LEU A 110 17.80 3.14 -5.90
CA LEU A 110 17.15 4.13 -6.75
C LEU A 110 16.95 3.59 -8.17
N ARG A 111 18.00 3.05 -8.77
CA ARG A 111 17.92 2.51 -10.14
C ARG A 111 16.91 1.38 -10.25
N GLU A 112 16.89 0.45 -9.31
CA GLU A 112 15.93 -0.66 -9.33
C GLU A 112 14.49 -0.16 -9.24
N LYS A 113 14.20 0.73 -8.28
CA LYS A 113 12.86 1.31 -8.07
C LYS A 113 12.37 2.06 -9.31
N ILE A 114 13.20 2.93 -9.88
CA ILE A 114 12.85 3.70 -11.09
C ILE A 114 12.79 2.82 -12.33
N THR A 115 13.68 1.84 -12.47
CA THR A 115 13.65 0.91 -13.62
C THR A 115 12.36 0.10 -13.63
N HIS A 116 11.88 -0.36 -12.47
CA HIS A 116 10.60 -1.05 -12.39
C HIS A 116 9.44 -0.12 -12.78
N PHE A 117 9.46 1.14 -12.29
CA PHE A 117 8.48 2.17 -12.65
C PHE A 117 8.45 2.47 -14.15
N ASP A 118 9.61 2.66 -14.78
CA ASP A 118 9.76 2.97 -16.20
C ASP A 118 9.15 1.89 -17.11
N HIS A 119 9.03 0.65 -16.61
CA HIS A 119 8.53 -0.52 -17.35
C HIS A 119 7.20 -1.07 -16.81
N GLU A 120 6.41 -0.26 -16.08
CA GLU A 120 5.10 -0.71 -15.56
C GLU A 120 4.06 -1.00 -16.65
N ARG A 121 4.20 -0.38 -17.83
CA ARG A 121 3.20 -0.46 -18.89
C ARG A 121 3.50 -1.63 -19.82
N ILE A 122 2.48 -2.45 -20.05
CA ILE A 122 2.45 -3.49 -21.09
C ILE A 122 1.44 -3.07 -22.16
N PRO A 123 1.56 -3.57 -23.41
CA PRO A 123 0.56 -3.32 -24.43
C PRO A 123 -0.85 -3.71 -23.96
N GLU A 124 -1.82 -2.84 -24.22
CA GLU A 124 -3.23 -3.14 -23.96
C GLU A 124 -3.81 -4.13 -24.98
N ARG A 125 -4.97 -4.71 -24.68
CA ARG A 125 -5.68 -5.57 -25.64
C ARG A 125 -6.08 -4.74 -26.86
N ILE A 126 -5.85 -5.27 -28.07
CA ILE A 126 -6.19 -4.59 -29.35
C ILE A 126 -7.65 -4.14 -29.40
N VAL A 127 -8.56 -4.96 -28.86
CA VAL A 127 -9.97 -4.64 -28.66
C VAL A 127 -10.36 -5.00 -27.23
N HIS A 128 -11.43 -4.38 -26.71
CA HIS A 128 -11.83 -4.50 -25.30
C HIS A 128 -10.73 -4.05 -24.32
N ALA A 129 -9.95 -3.02 -24.68
CA ALA A 129 -8.92 -2.43 -23.81
C ALA A 129 -9.51 -1.93 -22.48
N ARG A 130 -10.71 -1.33 -22.52
CA ARG A 130 -11.46 -0.91 -21.33
C ARG A 130 -12.42 -2.00 -20.88
N GLY A 131 -12.15 -2.59 -19.72
CA GLY A 131 -13.01 -3.59 -19.09
C GLY A 131 -12.88 -3.58 -17.56
N SER A 132 -13.83 -4.22 -16.88
CA SER A 132 -13.82 -4.46 -15.44
C SER A 132 -14.13 -5.93 -15.19
N ALA A 133 -13.54 -6.54 -14.16
CA ALA A 133 -13.65 -7.97 -13.89
C ALA A 133 -13.95 -8.25 -12.41
N ALA A 134 -14.61 -9.36 -12.14
CA ALA A 134 -14.87 -9.88 -10.81
C ALA A 134 -14.78 -11.42 -10.82
N HIS A 135 -14.45 -12.02 -9.67
CA HIS A 135 -14.51 -13.48 -9.49
C HIS A 135 -15.93 -13.92 -9.13
N GLY A 136 -16.27 -15.16 -9.44
CA GLY A 136 -17.54 -15.79 -9.10
C GLY A 136 -17.47 -17.31 -9.30
N TYR A 137 -18.62 -17.96 -9.28
CA TYR A 137 -18.78 -19.37 -9.68
C TYR A 137 -20.02 -19.51 -10.56
N PHE A 138 -20.05 -20.57 -11.35
CA PHE A 138 -21.20 -20.95 -12.17
C PHE A 138 -21.64 -22.35 -11.76
N GLN A 139 -22.95 -22.58 -11.67
CA GLN A 139 -23.54 -23.88 -11.37
C GLN A 139 -24.62 -24.17 -12.44
N PRO A 140 -24.54 -25.30 -13.16
CA PRO A 140 -25.59 -25.70 -14.08
C PRO A 140 -26.88 -25.99 -13.31
N ILE A 141 -28.02 -25.80 -13.99
CA ILE A 141 -29.36 -26.12 -13.50
C ILE A 141 -29.56 -27.64 -13.54
#